data_AF-A0A219ALV0-F1
#
_entry.id   AF-A0A219ALV0-F1
#
_cell.length_a   1.000
_cell.length_b   1.000
_cell.length_c   1.000
_cell.angle_alpha   90.00
_cell.angle_beta   90.00
_cell.angle_gamma   90.00
#
_symmetry.space_group_name_H-M   'P 1'
#
loop_
_entity.id
_entity.type
_entity.pdbx_description
1 polymer ?
#
loop_
_entity_poly.entity_id
_entity_poly.type
_entity_poly.pdbx_seq_one_letter_code
_entity_poly.pdbx_strand_id
1 'polypeptide(L)' 'MFNELEDYNPEYPEIELETDDLKINISLKKDYSKIKNIKERKIEFFKDLNDFIEEFKNTQESDDLMEYYNFK' A
#
# COMPACT_ATOMS: atom_id res chain seq x y z
N MET A 1 -4.24 29.65 8.22
CA MET A 1 -4.42 29.49 6.77
C MET A 1 -3.25 28.64 6.30
N PHE A 2 -3.44 27.33 6.21
CA PHE A 2 -2.51 26.40 5.58
C PHE A 2 -3.40 25.47 4.76
N ASN A 3 -3.41 25.71 3.45
CA ASN A 3 -3.97 24.80 2.47
C ASN A 3 -2.86 23.82 2.13
N GLU A 4 -2.86 22.64 2.74
CA GLU A 4 -2.06 21.48 2.30
C GLU A 4 -2.96 20.49 1.55
N LEU A 5 -3.73 21.02 0.60
CA LEU A 5 -4.43 20.22 -0.41
C LEU A 5 -3.81 20.51 -1.78
N GLU A 6 -2.48 20.62 -1.84
CA GLU A 6 -1.77 20.54 -3.11
C GLU A 6 -1.58 19.04 -3.45
N ASP A 7 -2.09 18.66 -4.61
CA ASP A 7 -1.90 17.38 -5.32
C ASP A 7 -2.61 16.11 -4.82
N TYR A 8 -3.89 16.17 -4.45
CA TYR A 8 -4.75 14.99 -4.58
C TYR A 8 -5.11 14.76 -6.06
N ASN A 9 -4.15 14.24 -6.84
CA ASN A 9 -4.38 13.71 -8.18
C ASN A 9 -4.56 12.20 -8.04
N PRO A 10 -5.80 11.66 -7.96
CA PRO A 10 -6.00 10.25 -7.66
C PRO A 10 -5.84 9.44 -8.93
N GLU A 11 -4.64 9.44 -9.52
CA GLU A 11 -4.30 8.47 -10.57
C GLU A 11 -4.33 7.04 -10.02
N TYR A 12 -4.20 6.87 -8.70
CA TYR A 12 -4.21 5.57 -8.02
C TYR A 12 -4.51 5.71 -6.52
N PRO A 13 -5.00 4.63 -5.87
CA PRO A 13 -5.05 4.54 -4.41
C PRO A 13 -3.64 4.52 -3.80
N GLU A 14 -3.44 5.36 -2.80
CA GLU A 14 -2.23 5.45 -1.97
C GLU A 14 -2.60 5.20 -0.50
N ILE A 15 -1.77 4.43 0.20
CA ILE A 15 -1.94 4.11 1.62
C ILE A 15 -0.63 4.40 2.34
N GLU A 16 -0.71 5.27 3.35
CA GLU A 16 0.36 5.55 4.28
C GLU A 16 0.01 4.92 5.64
N LEU A 17 0.89 4.05 6.15
CA LEU A 17 0.78 3.44 7.46
C LEU A 17 2.01 3.83 8.29
N GLU A 18 1.77 4.57 9.37
CA GLU A 18 2.81 5.03 10.28
C GLU A 18 2.54 4.53 11.70
N THR A 19 3.56 3.96 12.31
CA THR A 19 3.62 3.53 13.71
C THR A 19 4.89 4.11 14.33
N ASP A 20 5.03 4.08 15.66
CA ASP A 20 6.18 4.65 16.36
C ASP A 20 7.54 4.07 15.91
N ASP A 21 7.55 2.85 15.36
CA ASP A 21 8.76 2.12 14.96
C ASP A 21 8.91 1.94 13.44
N LEU A 22 7.88 2.27 12.65
CA LEU A 22 7.82 1.91 11.24
C LEU A 22 6.89 2.82 10.44
N LYS A 23 7.37 3.30 9.30
CA LYS A 23 6.60 4.03 8.30
C LYS A 23 6.65 3.28 6.97
N ILE A 24 5.49 2.96 6.41
CA ILE A 24 5.34 2.28 5.12
C ILE A 24 4.42 3.11 4.22
N ASN A 25 4.87 3.35 2.98
CA ASN A 25 4.08 3.96 1.91
C ASN A 25 3.81 2.91 0.82
N ILE A 26 2.55 2.64 0.52
CA ILE A 26 2.12 1.67 -0.49
C ILE A 26 1.30 2.39 -1.57
N SER A 27 1.70 2.23 -2.84
CA SER A 27 1.00 2.78 -4.00
C SER A 27 0.57 1.66 -4.95
N LEU A 28 -0.75 1.51 -5.21
CA LEU A 28 -1.29 0.51 -6.13
C LEU A 28 -1.85 1.15 -7.40
N LYS A 29 -1.15 1.01 -8.53
CA LYS A 29 -1.62 1.50 -9.83
C LYS A 29 -2.39 0.43 -10.60
N LYS A 30 -3.67 0.21 -10.23
CA LYS A 30 -4.58 -0.70 -10.97
C LYS A 30 -5.93 -0.02 -11.22
N ASP A 31 -6.42 -0.14 -12.46
CA ASP A 31 -7.74 0.34 -12.85
C ASP A 31 -8.84 -0.67 -12.47
N TYR A 32 -9.50 -0.40 -11.35
CA TYR A 32 -10.62 -1.20 -10.84
C TYR A 32 -11.97 -0.84 -11.47
N SER A 33 -12.05 0.21 -12.28
CA SER A 33 -13.32 0.70 -12.85
C SER A 33 -13.98 -0.32 -13.78
N LYS A 34 -13.19 -1.23 -14.36
CA LYS A 34 -13.65 -2.34 -15.22
C LYS A 34 -14.58 -3.31 -14.50
N ILE A 35 -14.48 -3.41 -13.17
CA ILE A 35 -15.37 -4.24 -12.35
C ILE A 35 -16.63 -3.43 -12.03
N LYS A 36 -17.76 -3.81 -12.65
CA LYS A 36 -19.04 -3.08 -12.53
C LYS A 36 -19.67 -3.21 -11.14
N ASN A 37 -19.52 -4.38 -10.51
CA ASN A 37 -20.07 -4.63 -9.18
C ASN A 37 -19.14 -4.02 -8.10
N ILE A 38 -19.66 -3.09 -7.31
CA ILE A 38 -18.89 -2.41 -6.27
C ILE A 38 -18.37 -3.35 -5.18
N LYS A 39 -19.09 -4.42 -4.86
CA LYS A 39 -18.67 -5.41 -3.86
C LYS A 39 -17.49 -6.23 -4.38
N GLU A 40 -17.59 -6.70 -5.62
CA GLU A 40 -16.48 -7.42 -6.28
C GLU A 40 -15.25 -6.53 -6.44
N ARG A 41 -15.45 -5.25 -6.77
CA ARG A 41 -14.36 -4.28 -6.88
C ARG A 41 -13.55 -4.15 -5.58
N LYS A 42 -14.24 -4.07 -4.44
CA LYS A 42 -13.60 -4.02 -3.13
C LYS A 42 -12.87 -5.31 -2.78
N ILE A 43 -13.47 -6.46 -3.11
CA ILE A 43 -12.84 -7.77 -2.89
C ILE A 43 -11.55 -7.88 -3.70
N GLU A 44 -11.57 -7.49 -4.98
CA GLU A 44 -10.40 -7.51 -5.85
C GLU A 44 -9.29 -6.58 -5.33
N PHE A 45 -9.64 -5.37 -4.90
CA PHE A 45 -8.66 -4.44 -4.31
C PHE A 45 -7.92 -5.06 -3.10
N PHE A 46 -8.65 -5.65 -2.15
CA PHE A 46 -8.03 -6.29 -0.99
C PHE A 46 -7.23 -7.53 -1.36
N LYS A 47 -7.67 -8.25 -2.40
CA LYS A 47 -6.90 -9.38 -2.92
C LYS A 47 -5.54 -8.91 -3.46
N ASP A 48 -5.53 -7.90 -4.31
CA ASP A 48 -4.27 -7.37 -4.86
C ASP A 48 -3.36 -6.80 -3.77
N LEU A 49 -3.92 -6.15 -2.76
CA LEU A 49 -3.14 -5.65 -1.62
C LEU A 49 -2.50 -6.80 -0.83
N ASN A 50 -3.23 -7.87 -0.57
CA ASN A 50 -2.69 -9.05 0.10
C ASN A 50 -1.63 -9.74 -0.75
N ASP A 51 -1.88 -9.90 -2.05
CA ASP A 51 -0.93 -10.50 -3.00
C ASP A 51 0.37 -9.67 -3.02
N PHE A 52 0.28 -8.33 -3.06
CA PHE A 52 1.43 -7.44 -2.97
C PHE A 52 2.21 -7.60 -1.66
N ILE A 53 1.54 -7.68 -0.51
CA ILE A 53 2.21 -7.88 0.78
C ILE A 53 2.90 -9.24 0.85
N GLU A 54 2.26 -10.29 0.35
CA GLU A 54 2.86 -11.63 0.27
C GLU A 54 4.06 -11.66 -0.69
N GLU A 55 3.99 -10.98 -1.82
CA GLU A 55 5.14 -10.81 -2.72
C GLU A 55 6.28 -10.08 -2.00
N PHE A 56 5.99 -8.94 -1.36
CA PHE A 56 6.98 -8.16 -0.61
C PHE A 56 7.70 -9.00 0.46
N LYS A 57 6.95 -9.81 1.24
CA LYS A 57 7.53 -10.71 2.27
C LYS A 57 8.56 -11.70 1.73
N ASN A 58 8.51 -12.02 0.44
CA ASN A 58 9.44 -12.94 -0.22
C ASN A 58 10.59 -12.20 -0.95
N THR A 59 10.77 -10.90 -0.69
CA THR A 59 11.87 -10.11 -1.26
C THR A 59 13.01 -9.91 -0.27
N GLN A 60 14.21 -9.70 -0.80
CA GLN A 60 15.38 -9.32 0.01
C GLN A 60 15.15 -8.02 0.78
N GLU A 61 14.38 -7.08 0.22
CA GLU A 61 14.04 -5.81 0.89
C GLU A 61 13.25 -6.04 2.19
N SER A 62 12.35 -7.04 2.20
CA SER A 62 11.65 -7.45 3.42
C SER A 62 12.59 -8.12 4.41
N ASP A 63 13.53 -8.95 3.96
CA ASP A 63 14.53 -9.55 4.85
C ASP A 63 15.40 -8.47 5.51
N ASP A 64 15.88 -7.50 4.73
CA ASP A 64 16.69 -6.37 5.21
C ASP A 64 15.90 -5.50 6.22
N LEU A 65 14.60 -5.29 5.99
CA LEU A 65 13.72 -4.60 6.93
C LEU A 65 13.61 -5.36 8.26
N MET A 66 13.50 -6.69 8.22
CA MET A 66 13.41 -7.51 9.43
C MET A 66 14.74 -7.55 10.19
N GLU A 67 15.88 -7.54 9.48
CA GLU A 67 17.20 -7.51 10.10
C GLU A 67 17.44 -6.25 10.93
N TYR A 68 16.87 -5.09 10.56
CA TYR A 68 16.92 -3.88 11.39
C TYR A 68 16.48 -4.13 12.85
N TYR A 69 15.50 -5.01 13.05
CA TYR A 69 14.98 -5.35 14.38
C TYR A 69 15.81 -6.42 15.11
N ASN A 70 16.76 -7.10 14.45
CA ASN A 70 17.67 -8.04 15.11
C ASN A 70 18.82 -7.34 15.86
N PHE A 71 19.09 -6.07 15.54
CA PHE A 71 20.18 -5.29 16.14
C PHE A 71 19.70 -4.24 17.17
N LYS A 72 18.39 -4.16 17.41
CA LYS A 72 17.76 -3.36 18.47
C LYS A 72 17.50 -4.23 19.70
#